data_AF-A0A1M6PNW2-F1
#
_entry.id   AF-A0A1M6PNW2-F1
#
_cell.length_a   1.000
_cell.length_b   1.000
_cell.length_c   1.000
_cell.angle_alpha   90.00
_cell.angle_beta   90.00
_cell.angle_gamma   90.00
#
_symmetry.space_group_name_H-M   'P 1'
#
loop_
_entity.id
_entity.type
_entity.pdbx_description
1 polymer ?
#
loop_
_entity_poly.entity_id
_entity_poly.type
_entity_poly.pdbx_seq_one_letter_code
_entity_poly.pdbx_strand_id
1 'polypeptide(L)'
;MTEIFDLNNKTIKHTSDDIFKKEPINMIKAVTLMSQLEFDIDEETQKLIRENSSLLKSVSPEKMRDEIFKILKSNKSYYYINLMDKHLNILDKIFPEIIPMKSVGECKYHVVDALTHSIYTLKIAESVINLDGFFENHIKKEYEKHCLEKIEKNRTRLDLIKLGALFHDVGKPRSKKVDETGRVRFKGHEIVGAQIIKDIANRFKLTDKEKYILYKYVALHMWPLVVYKKNDVSGKMLNKMFLDTKDETLDILLIGYSDIVATRKLLNPHEDMGMFKVHIEYIANNYITRYKGVVSR
;
A
#
# COMPACT_ATOMS: atom_id res chain seq x y z
N MET A 1 13.64 -5.70 -25.94
CA MET A 1 14.64 -5.37 -24.91
C MET A 1 15.86 -6.23 -25.20
N THR A 2 16.78 -5.68 -25.99
CA THR A 2 18.15 -6.18 -26.14
C THR A 2 18.91 -5.67 -24.92
N GLU A 3 18.86 -6.44 -23.84
CA GLU A 3 19.32 -6.03 -22.51
C GLU A 3 20.84 -6.08 -22.44
N ILE A 4 21.49 -4.94 -22.22
CA ILE A 4 22.88 -4.90 -21.75
C ILE A 4 22.81 -4.62 -20.25
N PHE A 5 22.62 -5.68 -19.47
CA PHE A 5 22.93 -5.63 -18.06
C PHE A 5 24.45 -5.64 -17.90
N ASP A 6 24.95 -4.83 -16.97
CA ASP A 6 26.27 -5.08 -16.45
C ASP A 6 26.14 -6.14 -15.34
N LEU A 7 26.04 -7.42 -15.76
CA LEU A 7 25.87 -8.56 -14.85
C LEU A 7 26.99 -8.65 -13.83
N ASN A 8 28.19 -8.19 -14.18
CA ASN A 8 29.36 -8.18 -13.31
C ASN A 8 29.22 -7.14 -12.19
N ASN A 9 28.65 -5.97 -12.50
CA ASN A 9 28.47 -4.88 -11.54
C ASN A 9 27.06 -4.83 -10.91
N LYS A 10 26.17 -5.80 -11.20
CA LYS A 10 24.77 -5.82 -10.71
C LYS A 10 24.07 -4.47 -10.91
N THR A 11 24.26 -3.87 -12.08
CA THR A 11 23.76 -2.53 -12.38
C THR A 11 22.91 -2.55 -13.65
N ILE A 12 21.76 -1.88 -13.60
CA ILE A 12 20.84 -1.64 -14.71
C ILE A 12 21.25 -0.34 -15.39
N LYS A 13 21.56 -0.43 -16.68
CA LYS A 13 21.99 0.71 -17.52
C LYS A 13 21.05 0.89 -18.71
N HIS A 14 20.84 2.13 -19.13
CA HIS A 14 20.13 2.46 -20.37
C HIS A 14 20.94 1.98 -21.60
N THR A 15 20.25 1.56 -22.65
CA THR A 15 20.88 1.05 -23.88
C THR A 15 21.24 2.15 -24.89
N SER A 16 20.57 3.31 -24.81
CA SER A 16 20.83 4.50 -25.62
C SER A 16 20.25 5.73 -24.92
N ASP A 17 20.85 6.91 -25.14
CA ASP A 17 20.43 8.17 -24.48
C ASP A 17 18.97 8.57 -24.80
N ASP A 18 18.44 8.07 -25.91
CA ASP A 18 17.08 8.38 -26.38
C ASP A 18 16.04 7.30 -26.04
N ILE A 19 16.42 6.24 -25.30
CA ILE A 19 15.54 5.10 -25.03
C ILE A 19 14.24 5.52 -24.34
N PHE A 20 14.30 6.46 -23.39
CA PHE A 20 13.11 6.93 -22.66
C PHE A 20 12.25 7.89 -23.47
N LYS A 21 12.79 8.52 -24.53
CA LYS A 21 12.01 9.31 -25.48
C LYS A 21 11.24 8.41 -26.44
N LYS A 22 11.89 7.34 -26.91
CA LYS A 22 11.30 6.32 -27.79
C LYS A 22 10.25 5.46 -27.06
N GLU A 23 10.58 5.02 -25.84
CA GLU A 23 9.75 4.12 -25.05
C GLU A 23 9.71 4.55 -23.57
N PRO A 24 8.85 5.53 -23.20
CA PRO A 24 8.81 6.08 -21.85
C PRO A 24 8.52 5.06 -20.74
N ILE A 25 7.79 3.97 -21.06
CA ILE A 25 7.52 2.87 -20.11
C ILE A 25 8.81 2.24 -19.54
N ASN A 26 9.94 2.34 -20.25
CA ASN A 26 11.20 1.76 -19.81
C ASN A 26 11.72 2.43 -18.51
N MET A 27 11.27 3.64 -18.18
CA MET A 27 11.56 4.27 -16.88
C MET A 27 10.95 3.48 -15.71
N ILE A 28 9.71 2.97 -15.86
CA ILE A 28 9.07 2.14 -14.82
C ILE A 28 9.65 0.73 -14.86
N LYS A 29 9.91 0.17 -16.06
CA LYS A 29 10.54 -1.15 -16.18
C LYS A 29 11.94 -1.22 -15.58
N ALA A 30 12.71 -0.14 -15.61
CA ALA A 30 14.00 -0.10 -14.91
C ALA A 30 13.83 -0.41 -13.41
N VAL A 31 12.79 0.16 -12.78
CA VAL A 31 12.44 -0.14 -11.38
C VAL A 31 11.86 -1.54 -11.23
N THR A 32 11.07 -2.03 -12.19
CA THR A 32 10.62 -3.42 -12.20
C THR A 32 11.80 -4.40 -12.21
N LEU A 33 12.76 -4.19 -13.10
CA LEU A 33 13.98 -5.01 -13.21
C LEU A 33 14.81 -4.91 -11.93
N MET A 34 14.95 -3.71 -11.38
CA MET A 34 15.59 -3.47 -10.08
C MET A 34 14.94 -4.34 -8.99
N SER A 35 13.60 -4.39 -8.98
CA SER A 35 12.83 -5.15 -8.00
C SER A 35 12.93 -6.66 -8.12
N GLN A 36 13.19 -7.17 -9.32
CA GLN A 36 13.25 -8.60 -9.63
C GLN A 36 14.67 -9.17 -9.52
N LEU A 37 15.67 -8.37 -9.92
CA LEU A 37 17.08 -8.77 -9.93
C LEU A 37 17.83 -8.36 -8.67
N GLU A 38 17.26 -7.44 -7.87
CA GLU A 38 17.91 -6.80 -6.73
C GLU A 38 19.24 -6.11 -7.12
N PHE A 39 19.25 -5.53 -8.31
CA PHE A 39 20.35 -4.72 -8.86
C PHE A 39 20.11 -3.24 -8.56
N ASP A 40 21.13 -2.40 -8.74
CA ASP A 40 20.98 -0.95 -8.67
C ASP A 40 20.81 -0.34 -10.07
N ILE A 41 20.20 0.84 -10.15
CA ILE A 41 20.16 1.63 -11.40
C ILE A 41 21.33 2.61 -11.36
N ASP A 42 22.16 2.66 -12.40
CA ASP A 42 23.30 3.59 -12.42
C ASP A 42 22.86 5.06 -12.43
N GLU A 43 23.73 5.95 -11.95
CA GLU A 43 23.44 7.38 -11.81
C GLU A 43 23.05 8.09 -13.12
N GLU A 44 23.70 7.76 -14.25
CA GLU A 44 23.35 8.36 -15.54
C GLU A 44 21.97 7.89 -16.01
N THR A 45 21.64 6.61 -15.83
CA THR A 45 20.29 6.12 -16.11
C THR A 45 19.26 6.78 -15.21
N GLN A 46 19.52 6.93 -13.91
CA GLN A 46 18.60 7.63 -13.01
C GLN A 46 18.40 9.09 -13.42
N LYS A 47 19.47 9.78 -13.84
CA LYS A 47 19.41 11.16 -14.34
C LYS A 47 18.54 11.25 -15.60
N LEU A 48 18.77 10.37 -16.57
CA LEU A 48 17.94 10.33 -17.79
C LEU A 48 16.47 10.02 -17.49
N ILE A 49 16.18 9.15 -16.51
CA ILE A 49 14.80 8.91 -16.04
C ILE A 49 14.18 10.22 -15.50
N ARG A 50 14.88 10.94 -14.63
CA ARG A 50 14.38 12.21 -14.05
C ARG A 50 14.06 13.24 -15.14
N GLU A 51 14.99 13.43 -16.07
CA GLU A 51 14.87 14.39 -17.17
C GLU A 51 13.69 14.08 -18.12
N ASN A 52 13.41 12.79 -18.33
CA ASN A 52 12.34 12.34 -19.24
C ASN A 52 11.04 11.97 -18.52
N SER A 53 10.96 12.08 -17.19
CA SER A 53 9.82 11.65 -16.35
C SER A 53 8.45 12.15 -16.85
N SER A 54 8.39 13.37 -17.38
CA SER A 54 7.16 13.97 -17.92
C SER A 54 6.54 13.18 -19.08
N LEU A 55 7.36 12.43 -19.84
CA LEU A 55 6.92 11.60 -20.95
C LEU A 55 6.09 10.40 -20.50
N LEU A 56 6.11 10.04 -19.20
CA LEU A 56 5.24 8.99 -18.69
C LEU A 56 3.75 9.29 -18.93
N LYS A 57 3.35 10.55 -19.06
CA LYS A 57 1.96 10.92 -19.39
C LYS A 57 1.44 10.32 -20.70
N SER A 58 2.33 9.93 -21.63
CA SER A 58 1.94 9.28 -22.90
C SER A 58 1.80 7.76 -22.79
N VAL A 59 2.22 7.16 -21.67
CA VAL A 59 2.16 5.71 -21.45
C VAL A 59 0.75 5.32 -21.05
N SER A 60 0.22 4.24 -21.65
CA SER A 60 -1.13 3.78 -21.33
C SER A 60 -1.23 3.33 -19.85
N PRO A 61 -2.36 3.61 -19.17
CA PRO A 61 -2.55 3.21 -17.78
C PRO A 61 -2.43 1.70 -17.52
N GLU A 62 -2.79 0.86 -18.49
CA GLU A 62 -2.68 -0.60 -18.37
C GLU A 62 -1.22 -1.05 -18.31
N LYS A 63 -0.35 -0.44 -19.13
CA LYS A 63 1.10 -0.71 -19.10
C LYS A 63 1.72 -0.26 -17.79
N MET A 64 1.34 0.93 -17.30
CA MET A 64 1.79 1.41 -15.99
C MET A 64 1.33 0.46 -14.87
N ARG A 65 0.03 0.10 -14.86
CA ARG A 65 -0.53 -0.86 -13.92
C ARG A 65 0.29 -2.14 -13.90
N ASP A 66 0.52 -2.74 -15.06
CA ASP A 66 1.18 -4.04 -15.14
C ASP A 66 2.60 -4.00 -14.57
N GLU A 67 3.34 -2.91 -14.77
CA GLU A 67 4.65 -2.72 -14.14
C GLU A 67 4.57 -2.43 -12.63
N ILE A 68 3.62 -1.59 -12.18
CA ILE A 68 3.41 -1.34 -10.75
C ILE A 68 3.10 -2.65 -10.01
N PHE A 69 2.21 -3.49 -10.55
CA PHE A 69 1.90 -4.78 -9.92
C PHE A 69 3.08 -5.75 -9.93
N LYS A 70 4.03 -5.65 -10.86
CA LYS A 70 5.28 -6.42 -10.77
C LYS A 70 6.18 -5.92 -9.65
N ILE A 71 6.27 -4.60 -9.44
CA ILE A 71 7.03 -4.00 -8.34
C ILE A 71 6.42 -4.40 -6.98
N LEU A 72 5.08 -4.38 -6.87
CA LEU A 72 4.37 -4.77 -5.64
C LEU A 72 4.60 -6.23 -5.23
N LYS A 73 4.96 -7.12 -6.16
CA LYS A 73 5.30 -8.52 -5.85
C LYS A 73 6.60 -8.66 -5.07
N SER A 74 7.47 -7.64 -5.08
CA SER A 74 8.70 -7.68 -4.30
C SER A 74 8.42 -7.64 -2.79
N ASN A 75 9.25 -8.31 -1.99
CA ASN A 75 9.16 -8.29 -0.52
C ASN A 75 9.53 -6.94 0.11
N LYS A 76 10.11 -6.03 -0.69
CA LYS A 76 10.50 -4.68 -0.29
C LYS A 76 9.92 -3.64 -1.23
N SER A 77 8.67 -3.80 -1.65
CA SER A 77 8.04 -2.86 -2.60
C SER A 77 7.99 -1.43 -2.06
N TYR A 78 7.92 -1.25 -0.73
CA TYR A 78 8.04 0.07 -0.09
C TYR A 78 9.30 0.83 -0.52
N TYR A 79 10.42 0.12 -0.66
CA TYR A 79 11.71 0.71 -1.04
C TYR A 79 11.67 1.23 -2.48
N TYR A 80 11.16 0.44 -3.41
CA TYR A 80 11.07 0.83 -4.82
C TYR A 80 10.05 1.95 -5.04
N ILE A 81 8.91 1.91 -4.34
CA ILE A 81 7.94 3.02 -4.38
C ILE A 81 8.58 4.30 -3.84
N ASN A 82 9.34 4.23 -2.74
CA ASN A 82 10.06 5.39 -2.21
C ASN A 82 11.16 5.89 -3.17
N LEU A 83 11.88 4.99 -3.85
CA LEU A 83 12.85 5.34 -4.88
C LEU A 83 12.20 6.11 -6.04
N MET A 84 11.05 5.63 -6.53
CA MET A 84 10.28 6.26 -7.59
C MET A 84 9.82 7.68 -7.21
N ASP A 85 9.53 7.91 -5.92
CA ASP A 85 9.15 9.22 -5.40
C ASP A 85 10.35 10.16 -5.23
N LYS A 86 11.35 9.73 -4.45
CA LYS A 86 12.42 10.60 -3.95
C LYS A 86 13.60 10.77 -4.90
N HIS A 87 13.91 9.73 -5.69
CA HIS A 87 15.13 9.70 -6.51
C HIS A 87 14.85 9.79 -8.01
N LEU A 88 13.73 9.25 -8.47
CA LEU A 88 13.42 9.19 -9.90
C LEU A 88 12.37 10.23 -10.34
N ASN A 89 11.61 10.80 -9.41
CA ASN A 89 10.55 11.78 -9.68
C ASN A 89 9.51 11.29 -10.72
N ILE A 90 9.12 10.01 -10.61
CA ILE A 90 8.16 9.38 -11.52
C ILE A 90 6.87 8.93 -10.83
N LEU A 91 6.86 8.77 -9.50
CA LEU A 91 5.69 8.24 -8.79
C LEU A 91 4.46 9.15 -8.96
N ASP A 92 4.64 10.47 -8.95
CA ASP A 92 3.55 11.45 -9.13
C ASP A 92 3.02 11.52 -10.57
N LYS A 93 3.80 11.06 -11.55
CA LYS A 93 3.37 10.94 -12.95
C LYS A 93 2.46 9.73 -13.15
N ILE A 94 2.63 8.71 -12.32
CA ILE A 94 1.85 7.47 -12.32
C ILE A 94 0.59 7.64 -11.46
N PHE A 95 0.74 8.26 -10.29
CA PHE A 95 -0.32 8.53 -9.33
C PHE A 95 -0.37 10.02 -8.96
N PRO A 96 -0.99 10.87 -9.79
CA PRO A 96 -1.13 12.30 -9.49
C PRO A 96 -1.82 12.58 -8.14
N GLU A 97 -2.64 11.64 -7.66
CA GLU A 97 -3.40 11.73 -6.42
C GLU A 97 -2.51 11.76 -5.15
N ILE A 98 -1.25 11.35 -5.25
CA ILE A 98 -0.31 11.41 -4.11
C ILE A 98 0.29 12.82 -3.92
N ILE A 99 0.27 13.67 -4.95
CA ILE A 99 0.83 15.03 -4.88
C ILE A 99 0.29 15.79 -3.66
N PRO A 100 -1.03 15.88 -3.43
CA PRO A 100 -1.55 16.56 -2.26
C PRO A 100 -1.29 15.81 -0.94
N MET A 101 -0.91 14.52 -0.96
CA MET A 101 -0.51 13.80 0.26
C MET A 101 0.82 14.31 0.82
N LYS A 102 1.70 14.81 -0.05
CA LYS A 102 3.02 15.37 0.34
C LYS A 102 2.94 16.69 1.10
N SER A 103 1.77 17.34 1.13
CA SER A 103 1.57 18.65 1.76
C SER A 103 0.67 18.62 3.00
N VAL A 104 0.21 17.43 3.40
CA VAL A 104 -0.62 17.22 4.59
C VAL A 104 -0.10 16.03 5.36
N GLY A 105 -0.39 15.96 6.66
CA GLY A 105 0.02 14.84 7.49
C GLY A 105 0.63 15.35 8.78
N GLU A 106 1.59 16.27 8.68
CA GLU A 106 2.24 16.87 9.84
C GLU A 106 1.21 17.48 10.81
N CYS A 107 1.08 16.84 11.96
CA CYS A 107 0.19 17.24 13.05
C CYS A 107 0.66 16.59 14.35
N LYS A 108 -0.02 16.88 15.47
CA LYS A 108 0.33 16.34 16.80
C LYS A 108 0.56 14.82 16.86
N TYR A 109 -0.04 14.04 15.96
CA TYR A 109 0.05 12.58 15.94
C TYR A 109 0.82 11.99 14.74
N HIS A 110 1.23 12.82 13.76
CA HIS A 110 2.00 12.36 12.62
C HIS A 110 3.13 13.36 12.38
N VAL A 111 4.36 12.86 12.44
CA VAL A 111 5.58 13.67 12.29
C VAL A 111 6.02 13.85 10.84
N VAL A 112 5.35 13.17 9.91
CA VAL A 112 5.65 13.17 8.48
C VAL A 112 4.38 13.45 7.67
N ASP A 113 4.56 13.77 6.39
CA ASP A 113 3.46 13.88 5.44
C ASP A 113 2.75 12.54 5.20
N ALA A 114 1.54 12.61 4.65
CA ALA A 114 0.67 11.45 4.48
C ALA A 114 1.23 10.42 3.48
N LEU A 115 2.03 10.84 2.48
CA LEU A 115 2.66 9.89 1.57
C LEU A 115 3.80 9.14 2.27
N THR A 116 4.65 9.85 3.01
CA THR A 116 5.71 9.20 3.78
C THR A 116 5.14 8.25 4.84
N HIS A 117 4.05 8.63 5.51
CA HIS A 117 3.28 7.73 6.39
C HIS A 117 2.80 6.48 5.63
N SER A 118 2.11 6.64 4.50
CA SER A 118 1.63 5.54 3.67
C SER A 118 2.73 4.56 3.21
N ILE A 119 3.90 5.07 2.82
CA ILE A 119 5.04 4.23 2.43
C ILE A 119 5.55 3.43 3.64
N TYR A 120 5.57 4.04 4.83
CA TYR A 120 5.93 3.34 6.07
C TYR A 120 4.87 2.30 6.47
N THR A 121 3.58 2.60 6.30
CA THR A 121 2.47 1.63 6.48
C THR A 121 2.64 0.44 5.55
N LEU A 122 2.98 0.64 4.27
CA LEU A 122 3.32 -0.42 3.33
C LEU A 122 4.50 -1.27 3.83
N LYS A 123 5.57 -0.62 4.31
CA LYS A 123 6.73 -1.32 4.90
C LYS A 123 6.33 -2.23 6.07
N ILE A 124 5.47 -1.74 6.97
CA ILE A 124 4.99 -2.54 8.12
C ILE A 124 4.14 -3.72 7.63
N ALA A 125 3.22 -3.50 6.68
CA ALA A 125 2.39 -4.57 6.12
C ALA A 125 3.25 -5.70 5.50
N GLU A 126 4.29 -5.33 4.74
CA GLU A 126 5.26 -6.30 4.19
C GLU A 126 6.03 -7.03 5.29
N SER A 127 6.47 -6.29 6.32
CA SER A 127 7.23 -6.86 7.44
C SER A 127 6.39 -7.87 8.23
N VAL A 128 5.13 -7.57 8.50
CA VAL A 128 4.21 -8.44 9.27
C VAL A 128 3.97 -9.77 8.56
N ILE A 129 3.79 -9.74 7.25
CA ILE A 129 3.56 -10.97 6.46
C ILE A 129 4.84 -11.81 6.35
N ASN A 130 5.99 -11.15 6.18
CA ASN A 130 7.25 -11.83 5.96
C ASN A 130 7.96 -12.28 7.25
N LEU A 131 7.54 -11.79 8.42
CA LEU A 131 8.19 -12.09 9.69
C LEU A 131 7.66 -13.39 10.30
N ASP A 132 8.55 -14.38 10.39
CA ASP A 132 8.28 -15.61 11.12
C ASP A 132 8.01 -15.33 12.60
N GLY A 133 6.97 -15.97 13.15
CA GLY A 133 6.57 -15.82 14.54
C GLY A 133 5.82 -14.53 14.87
N PHE A 134 5.50 -13.68 13.88
CA PHE A 134 4.63 -12.54 14.14
C PHE A 134 3.23 -12.99 14.57
N PHE A 135 2.56 -13.82 13.78
CA PHE A 135 1.27 -14.40 14.16
C PHE A 135 1.43 -15.76 14.82
N GLU A 136 0.49 -16.12 15.71
CA GLU A 136 0.32 -17.53 16.12
C GLU A 136 0.17 -18.44 14.90
N ASN A 137 0.71 -19.66 14.97
CA ASN A 137 0.91 -20.53 13.81
C ASN A 137 -0.37 -20.79 12.98
N HIS A 138 -1.54 -20.96 13.60
CA HIS A 138 -2.79 -21.19 12.85
C HIS A 138 -3.28 -19.91 12.16
N ILE A 139 -3.13 -18.75 12.80
CA ILE A 139 -3.46 -17.44 12.21
C ILE A 139 -2.51 -17.14 11.04
N LYS A 140 -1.21 -17.40 11.23
CA LYS A 140 -0.17 -17.24 10.20
C LYS A 140 -0.53 -18.02 8.94
N LYS A 141 -0.85 -19.32 9.07
CA LYS A 141 -1.22 -20.18 7.93
C LYS A 141 -2.45 -19.65 7.18
N GLU A 142 -3.44 -19.13 7.89
CA GLU A 142 -4.61 -18.52 7.25
C GLU A 142 -4.27 -17.21 6.53
N TYR A 143 -3.42 -16.36 7.10
CA TYR A 143 -2.91 -15.17 6.39
C TYR A 143 -2.08 -15.56 5.16
N GLU A 144 -1.18 -16.52 5.25
CA GLU A 144 -0.38 -17.02 4.12
C GLU A 144 -1.30 -17.49 2.97
N LYS A 145 -2.28 -18.35 3.29
CA LYS A 145 -3.28 -18.82 2.32
C LYS A 145 -4.09 -17.67 1.73
N HIS A 146 -4.55 -16.74 2.58
CA HIS A 146 -5.39 -15.62 2.17
C HIS A 146 -4.64 -14.65 1.26
N CYS A 147 -3.40 -14.30 1.61
CA CYS A 147 -2.53 -13.43 0.85
C CYS A 147 -2.18 -14.00 -0.54
N LEU A 148 -2.04 -15.32 -0.64
CA LEU A 148 -1.76 -16.03 -1.90
C LEU A 148 -2.99 -16.26 -2.78
N GLU A 149 -4.20 -15.90 -2.32
CA GLU A 149 -5.41 -15.99 -3.15
C GLU A 149 -5.23 -15.19 -4.45
N LYS A 150 -5.47 -15.83 -5.59
CA LYS A 150 -5.49 -15.15 -6.88
C LYS A 150 -6.79 -14.38 -7.03
N ILE A 151 -6.70 -13.05 -7.06
CA ILE A 151 -7.86 -12.19 -7.34
C ILE A 151 -8.08 -12.07 -8.84
N GLU A 152 -6.99 -12.06 -9.62
CA GLU A 152 -6.96 -12.05 -11.07
C GLU A 152 -5.77 -12.91 -11.56
N LYS A 153 -5.73 -13.30 -12.85
CA LYS A 153 -4.75 -14.26 -13.39
C LYS A 153 -3.30 -14.05 -12.91
N ASN A 154 -2.87 -12.79 -12.83
CA ASN A 154 -1.49 -12.41 -12.50
C ASN A 154 -1.35 -11.61 -11.21
N ARG A 155 -2.41 -11.49 -10.39
CA ARG A 155 -2.44 -10.64 -9.19
C ARG A 155 -3.04 -11.36 -8.00
N THR A 156 -2.30 -11.35 -6.91
CA THR A 156 -2.68 -11.95 -5.63
C THR A 156 -3.39 -10.94 -4.74
N ARG A 157 -4.07 -11.43 -3.71
CA ARG A 157 -4.68 -10.56 -2.69
C ARG A 157 -3.63 -9.69 -2.00
N LEU A 158 -2.43 -10.24 -1.76
CA LEU A 158 -1.31 -9.49 -1.20
C LEU A 158 -0.93 -8.26 -2.05
N ASP A 159 -0.90 -8.40 -3.37
CA ASP A 159 -0.60 -7.27 -4.26
C ASP A 159 -1.61 -6.12 -4.06
N LEU A 160 -2.90 -6.47 -3.89
CA LEU A 160 -3.94 -5.49 -3.58
C LEU A 160 -3.82 -4.92 -2.16
N ILE A 161 -3.46 -5.74 -1.16
CA ILE A 161 -3.26 -5.27 0.23
C ILE A 161 -2.17 -4.19 0.24
N LYS A 162 -1.05 -4.42 -0.45
CA LYS A 162 0.05 -3.45 -0.56
C LYS A 162 -0.40 -2.16 -1.21
N LEU A 163 -1.17 -2.25 -2.30
CA LEU A 163 -1.75 -1.07 -2.94
C LEU A 163 -2.74 -0.34 -2.01
N GLY A 164 -3.57 -1.08 -1.28
CA GLY A 164 -4.49 -0.55 -0.27
C GLY A 164 -3.75 0.15 0.87
N ALA A 165 -2.66 -0.42 1.37
CA ALA A 165 -1.81 0.17 2.40
C ALA A 165 -1.18 1.48 1.92
N LEU A 166 -0.73 1.55 0.66
CA LEU A 166 -0.19 2.79 0.08
C LEU A 166 -1.25 3.90 -0.02
N PHE A 167 -2.51 3.55 -0.30
CA PHE A 167 -3.59 4.52 -0.55
C PHE A 167 -4.62 4.67 0.58
N HIS A 168 -4.46 3.99 1.72
CA HIS A 168 -5.45 4.00 2.82
C HIS A 168 -5.83 5.43 3.27
N ASP A 169 -4.85 6.33 3.23
CA ASP A 169 -4.98 7.71 3.68
C ASP A 169 -5.05 8.76 2.55
N VAL A 170 -5.24 8.33 1.30
CA VAL A 170 -5.26 9.24 0.13
C VAL A 170 -6.35 10.32 0.21
N GLY A 171 -7.38 10.12 1.05
CA GLY A 171 -8.45 11.09 1.30
C GLY A 171 -8.12 12.19 2.31
N LYS A 172 -7.01 12.10 3.07
CA LYS A 172 -6.64 13.11 4.08
C LYS A 172 -6.56 14.53 3.51
N PRO A 173 -5.91 14.79 2.35
CA PRO A 173 -5.78 16.16 1.85
C PRO A 173 -7.11 16.86 1.60
N ARG A 174 -8.06 16.16 0.96
CA ARG A 174 -9.37 16.72 0.60
C ARG A 174 -10.36 16.81 1.77
N SER A 175 -10.10 16.08 2.85
CA SER A 175 -10.95 16.07 4.06
C SER A 175 -10.40 16.94 5.19
N LYS A 176 -9.27 17.63 4.96
CA LYS A 176 -8.64 18.53 5.93
C LYS A 176 -9.60 19.66 6.32
N LYS A 177 -9.92 19.75 7.60
CA LYS A 177 -10.62 20.87 8.22
C LYS A 177 -9.80 21.38 9.40
N VAL A 178 -9.74 22.70 9.57
CA VAL A 178 -9.12 23.33 10.73
C VAL A 178 -10.26 23.82 11.61
N ASP A 179 -10.28 23.41 12.88
CA ASP A 179 -11.25 23.92 13.85
C ASP A 179 -10.83 25.28 14.42
N GLU A 180 -11.73 25.91 15.18
CA GLU A 180 -11.54 27.24 15.78
C GLU A 180 -10.32 27.33 16.71
N THR A 181 -9.81 26.19 17.20
CA THR A 181 -8.62 26.12 18.06
C THR A 181 -7.33 25.89 17.28
N GLY A 182 -7.39 25.91 15.93
CA GLY A 182 -6.26 25.65 15.04
C GLY A 182 -5.94 24.16 14.88
N ARG A 183 -6.75 23.25 15.44
CA ARG A 183 -6.50 21.82 15.36
C ARG A 183 -6.99 21.27 14.03
N VAL A 184 -6.09 20.62 13.31
CA VAL A 184 -6.37 19.94 12.04
C VAL A 184 -7.11 18.62 12.29
N ARG A 185 -8.22 18.40 11.56
CA ARG A 185 -9.01 17.17 11.57
C ARG A 185 -9.24 16.67 10.15
N PHE A 186 -9.30 15.35 9.98
CA PHE A 186 -9.50 14.67 8.69
C PHE A 186 -10.75 13.79 8.74
N LYS A 187 -11.89 14.36 9.14
CA LYS A 187 -13.13 13.58 9.34
C LYS A 187 -13.70 13.15 7.97
N GLY A 188 -13.96 11.84 7.81
CA GLY A 188 -14.49 11.29 6.55
C GLY A 188 -13.44 11.10 5.46
N HIS A 189 -12.15 11.10 5.81
CA HIS A 189 -11.07 10.85 4.84
C HIS A 189 -11.18 9.46 4.22
N GLU A 190 -11.70 8.49 4.96
CA GLU A 190 -11.97 7.13 4.51
C GLU A 190 -13.00 7.10 3.37
N ILE A 191 -14.02 7.96 3.42
CA ILE A 191 -15.06 8.06 2.38
C ILE A 191 -14.49 8.73 1.13
N VAL A 192 -13.80 9.87 1.32
CA VAL A 192 -13.18 10.60 0.20
C VAL A 192 -12.08 9.76 -0.45
N GLY A 193 -11.28 9.09 0.35
CA GLY A 193 -10.22 8.18 -0.09
C GLY A 193 -10.77 6.99 -0.87
N ALA A 194 -11.89 6.42 -0.42
CA ALA A 194 -12.54 5.31 -1.12
C ALA A 194 -13.00 5.69 -2.53
N GLN A 195 -13.46 6.93 -2.74
CA GLN A 195 -13.75 7.41 -4.08
C GLN A 195 -12.48 7.62 -4.91
N ILE A 196 -11.43 8.19 -4.33
CA ILE A 196 -10.16 8.40 -5.02
C ILE A 196 -9.55 7.07 -5.48
N ILE A 197 -9.49 6.04 -4.62
CA ILE A 197 -8.94 4.74 -5.02
C ILE A 197 -9.79 4.06 -6.09
N LYS A 198 -11.11 4.27 -6.07
CA LYS A 198 -12.00 3.80 -7.14
C LYS A 198 -11.66 4.47 -8.47
N ASP A 199 -11.38 5.78 -8.46
CA ASP A 199 -10.97 6.52 -9.67
C ASP A 199 -9.60 6.04 -10.18
N ILE A 200 -8.63 5.80 -9.30
CA ILE A 200 -7.33 5.20 -9.63
C ILE A 200 -7.53 3.81 -10.26
N ALA A 201 -8.33 2.95 -9.63
CA ALA A 201 -8.61 1.60 -10.11
C ALA A 201 -9.32 1.59 -11.46
N ASN A 202 -10.23 2.55 -11.70
CA ASN A 202 -10.88 2.76 -12.99
C ASN A 202 -9.88 3.22 -14.05
N ARG A 203 -9.02 4.19 -13.74
CA ARG A 203 -7.97 4.68 -14.64
C ARG A 203 -7.02 3.55 -15.04
N PHE A 204 -6.67 2.68 -14.09
CA PHE A 204 -5.81 1.52 -14.31
C PHE A 204 -6.53 0.33 -14.97
N LYS A 205 -7.83 0.44 -15.26
CA LYS A 205 -8.63 -0.65 -15.85
C LYS A 205 -8.55 -1.95 -15.03
N LEU A 206 -8.60 -1.85 -13.70
CA LEU A 206 -8.73 -3.02 -12.83
C LEU A 206 -10.10 -3.69 -13.03
N THR A 207 -10.22 -4.95 -12.63
CA THR A 207 -11.53 -5.65 -12.68
C THR A 207 -12.47 -5.10 -11.61
N ASP A 208 -13.78 -5.36 -11.75
CA ASP A 208 -14.74 -4.89 -10.76
C ASP A 208 -14.54 -5.53 -9.38
N LYS A 209 -14.07 -6.77 -9.34
CA LYS A 209 -13.64 -7.43 -8.09
C LYS A 209 -12.50 -6.65 -7.42
N GLU A 210 -11.46 -6.31 -8.18
CA GLU A 210 -10.31 -5.55 -7.67
C GLU A 210 -10.70 -4.15 -7.18
N LYS A 211 -11.51 -3.43 -7.97
CA LYS A 211 -12.04 -2.10 -7.58
C LYS A 211 -12.80 -2.16 -6.27
N TYR A 212 -13.68 -3.16 -6.12
CA TYR A 212 -14.50 -3.33 -4.94
C TYR A 212 -13.66 -3.64 -3.69
N ILE A 213 -12.67 -4.53 -3.83
CA ILE A 213 -11.74 -4.87 -2.75
C ILE A 213 -10.95 -3.63 -2.31
N LEU A 214 -10.34 -2.89 -3.24
CA LEU A 214 -9.58 -1.68 -2.93
C LEU A 214 -10.45 -0.58 -2.31
N TYR A 215 -11.68 -0.42 -2.82
CA TYR A 215 -12.67 0.49 -2.22
C TYR A 215 -12.89 0.14 -0.74
N LYS A 216 -13.12 -1.14 -0.42
CA LYS A 216 -13.32 -1.58 0.96
C LYS A 216 -12.10 -1.35 1.83
N TYR A 217 -10.90 -1.65 1.32
CA TYR A 217 -9.66 -1.41 2.08
C TYR A 217 -9.59 0.03 2.55
N VAL A 218 -9.81 1.00 1.66
CA VAL A 218 -9.74 2.42 2.02
C VAL A 218 -10.96 2.88 2.83
N ALA A 219 -12.18 2.46 2.49
CA ALA A 219 -13.38 2.86 3.22
C ALA A 219 -13.43 2.35 4.67
N LEU A 220 -12.80 1.19 4.92
CA LEU A 220 -12.96 0.42 6.16
C LEU A 220 -11.66 0.29 6.96
N HIS A 221 -10.52 0.86 6.53
CA HIS A 221 -9.22 0.72 7.21
C HIS A 221 -9.22 1.19 8.67
N MET A 222 -10.15 2.06 9.05
CA MET A 222 -10.26 2.60 10.42
C MET A 222 -10.91 1.62 11.42
N TRP A 223 -11.52 0.52 10.96
CA TRP A 223 -12.18 -0.45 11.85
C TRP A 223 -11.30 -0.94 13.01
N PRO A 224 -10.06 -1.39 12.77
CA PRO A 224 -9.20 -1.87 13.84
C PRO A 224 -8.93 -0.79 14.90
N LEU A 225 -8.75 0.48 14.47
CA LEU A 225 -8.59 1.60 15.40
C LEU A 225 -9.85 1.86 16.23
N VAL A 226 -11.03 1.79 15.59
CA VAL A 226 -12.32 2.05 16.24
C VAL A 226 -12.59 1.01 17.33
N VAL A 227 -12.39 -0.27 17.02
CA VAL A 227 -12.59 -1.38 17.97
C VAL A 227 -11.59 -1.25 19.13
N TYR A 228 -10.33 -0.97 18.83
CA TYR A 228 -9.28 -0.80 19.85
C TYR A 228 -9.56 0.38 20.78
N LYS A 229 -9.88 1.56 20.24
CA LYS A 229 -10.16 2.77 21.05
C LYS A 229 -11.39 2.64 21.94
N LYS A 230 -12.39 1.89 21.50
CA LYS A 230 -13.59 1.60 22.31
C LYS A 230 -13.36 0.48 23.32
N ASN A 231 -12.28 -0.29 23.15
CA ASN A 231 -12.02 -1.52 23.90
C ASN A 231 -13.22 -2.47 23.91
N ASP A 232 -13.96 -2.53 22.79
CA ASP A 232 -15.19 -3.32 22.66
C ASP A 232 -14.97 -4.44 21.65
N VAL A 233 -14.59 -5.61 22.15
CA VAL A 233 -14.47 -6.85 21.37
C VAL A 233 -15.66 -7.79 21.62
N SER A 234 -16.82 -7.23 21.99
CA SER A 234 -18.03 -8.03 22.19
C SER A 234 -18.45 -8.73 20.89
N GLY A 235 -19.11 -9.88 21.01
CA GLY A 235 -19.61 -10.61 19.83
C GLY A 235 -20.50 -9.75 18.92
N LYS A 236 -21.26 -8.81 19.50
CA LYS A 236 -22.07 -7.84 18.74
C LYS A 236 -21.21 -6.90 17.90
N MET A 237 -20.15 -6.32 18.49
CA MET A 237 -19.24 -5.43 17.77
C MET A 237 -18.48 -6.18 16.69
N LEU A 238 -17.91 -7.35 17.02
CA LEU A 238 -17.17 -8.16 16.06
C LEU A 238 -18.03 -8.65 14.91
N ASN A 239 -19.25 -9.13 15.18
CA ASN A 239 -20.19 -9.52 14.12
C ASN A 239 -20.53 -8.33 13.21
N LYS A 240 -20.72 -7.13 13.77
CA LYS A 240 -20.93 -5.93 12.96
C LYS A 240 -19.73 -5.68 12.03
N MET A 241 -18.52 -5.68 12.59
CA MET A 241 -17.30 -5.51 11.80
C MET A 241 -17.23 -6.56 10.69
N PHE A 242 -17.41 -7.85 11.01
CA PHE A 242 -17.33 -8.94 10.03
C PHE A 242 -18.42 -8.88 8.94
N LEU A 243 -19.61 -8.36 9.25
CA LEU A 243 -20.65 -8.14 8.24
C LEU A 243 -20.29 -7.01 7.28
N ASP A 244 -19.65 -5.95 7.78
CA ASP A 244 -19.19 -4.81 6.98
C ASP A 244 -17.94 -5.18 6.16
N THR A 245 -16.97 -5.87 6.77
CA THR A 245 -15.67 -6.22 6.16
C THR A 245 -15.68 -7.53 5.39
N LYS A 246 -16.59 -8.46 5.66
CA LYS A 246 -16.77 -9.75 4.94
C LYS A 246 -15.44 -10.48 4.67
N ASP A 247 -15.16 -10.84 3.43
CA ASP A 247 -13.97 -11.59 3.02
C ASP A 247 -12.68 -10.78 3.17
N GLU A 248 -12.78 -9.44 3.19
CA GLU A 248 -11.67 -8.51 3.34
C GLU A 248 -11.30 -8.25 4.81
N THR A 249 -11.84 -9.01 5.76
CA THR A 249 -11.60 -8.79 7.20
C THR A 249 -10.12 -8.87 7.56
N LEU A 250 -9.42 -9.91 7.10
CA LEU A 250 -8.00 -10.09 7.37
C LEU A 250 -7.16 -8.98 6.71
N ASP A 251 -7.53 -8.58 5.49
CA ASP A 251 -6.86 -7.49 4.77
C ASP A 251 -6.95 -6.16 5.54
N ILE A 252 -8.16 -5.82 6.00
CA ILE A 252 -8.44 -4.58 6.74
C ILE A 252 -7.76 -4.60 8.11
N LEU A 253 -7.72 -5.75 8.78
CA LEU A 253 -6.96 -5.91 10.02
C LEU A 253 -5.48 -5.67 9.82
N LEU A 254 -4.90 -6.22 8.75
CA LEU A 254 -3.49 -6.02 8.43
C LEU A 254 -3.16 -4.58 8.06
N ILE A 255 -3.97 -3.95 7.20
CA ILE A 255 -3.79 -2.53 6.83
C ILE A 255 -3.93 -1.63 8.05
N GLY A 256 -5.00 -1.79 8.83
CA GLY A 256 -5.21 -0.98 10.04
C GLY A 256 -4.17 -1.25 11.14
N TYR A 257 -3.69 -2.50 11.26
CA TYR A 257 -2.55 -2.79 12.14
C TYR A 257 -1.33 -1.97 11.72
N SER A 258 -1.01 -2.03 10.44
CA SER A 258 0.17 -1.41 9.86
C SER A 258 0.14 0.11 9.95
N ASP A 259 -1.03 0.72 9.74
CA ASP A 259 -1.27 2.17 9.86
C ASP A 259 -1.00 2.67 11.29
N ILE A 260 -1.57 1.98 12.28
CA ILE A 260 -1.39 2.38 13.68
C ILE A 260 0.05 2.18 14.13
N VAL A 261 0.68 1.05 13.79
CA VAL A 261 2.10 0.82 14.11
C VAL A 261 2.99 1.85 13.43
N ALA A 262 2.71 2.19 12.17
CA ALA A 262 3.43 3.23 11.45
C ALA A 262 3.33 4.57 12.19
N THR A 263 2.12 4.98 12.54
CA THR A 263 1.87 6.22 13.30
C THR A 263 2.63 6.26 14.63
N ARG A 264 2.54 5.17 15.41
CA ARG A 264 3.13 5.11 16.76
C ARG A 264 4.66 5.01 16.72
N LYS A 265 5.23 4.18 15.86
CA LYS A 265 6.69 4.01 15.75
C LYS A 265 7.39 5.21 15.12
N LEU A 266 6.72 5.98 14.26
CA LEU A 266 7.26 7.25 13.79
C LEU A 266 7.34 8.30 14.91
N LEU A 267 6.43 8.27 15.89
CA LEU A 267 6.47 9.14 17.07
C LEU A 267 7.46 8.66 18.13
N ASN A 268 7.47 7.35 18.40
CA ASN A 268 8.34 6.71 19.37
C ASN A 268 8.84 5.37 18.80
N PRO A 269 10.05 5.32 18.21
CA PRO A 269 10.59 4.13 17.55
C PRO A 269 10.65 2.86 18.42
N HIS A 270 10.74 3.04 19.74
CA HIS A 270 10.83 1.94 20.71
C HIS A 270 9.49 1.61 21.37
N GLU A 271 8.38 2.20 20.91
CA GLU A 271 7.06 1.90 21.47
C GLU A 271 6.69 0.43 21.26
N ASP A 272 6.26 -0.21 22.35
CA ASP A 272 5.72 -1.55 22.33
C ASP A 272 4.29 -1.57 21.76
N MET A 273 4.09 -2.37 20.73
CA MET A 273 2.82 -2.56 20.04
C MET A 273 2.15 -3.90 20.40
N GLY A 274 2.64 -4.60 21.44
CA GLY A 274 2.19 -5.91 21.86
C GLY A 274 0.70 -5.98 22.20
N MET A 275 0.18 -5.01 22.98
CA MET A 275 -1.26 -4.97 23.30
C MET A 275 -2.13 -4.84 22.05
N PHE A 276 -1.71 -4.00 21.10
CA PHE A 276 -2.46 -3.79 19.87
C PHE A 276 -2.35 -5.01 18.94
N LYS A 277 -1.19 -5.67 18.88
CA LYS A 277 -1.01 -6.96 18.19
C LYS A 277 -1.96 -8.02 18.72
N VAL A 278 -2.01 -8.23 20.05
CA VAL A 278 -2.90 -9.21 20.69
C VAL A 278 -4.36 -8.92 20.33
N HIS A 279 -4.74 -7.64 20.30
CA HIS A 279 -6.08 -7.23 19.89
C HIS A 279 -6.40 -7.63 18.44
N ILE A 280 -5.47 -7.40 17.51
CA ILE A 280 -5.63 -7.81 16.10
C ILE A 280 -5.71 -9.33 15.96
N GLU A 281 -4.86 -10.07 16.65
CA GLU A 281 -4.87 -11.54 16.63
C GLU A 281 -6.17 -12.10 17.18
N TYR A 282 -6.70 -11.53 18.25
CA TYR A 282 -7.97 -11.93 18.81
C TYR A 282 -9.12 -11.76 17.79
N ILE A 283 -9.17 -10.63 17.10
CA ILE A 283 -10.21 -10.38 16.08
C ILE A 283 -10.02 -11.33 14.89
N ALA A 284 -8.79 -11.49 14.39
CA ALA A 284 -8.47 -12.40 13.30
C ALA A 284 -8.87 -13.85 13.63
N ASN A 285 -8.55 -14.32 14.83
CA ASN A 285 -8.91 -15.66 15.29
C ASN A 285 -10.42 -15.86 15.35
N ASN A 286 -11.18 -14.89 15.87
CA ASN A 286 -12.64 -14.97 15.89
C ASN A 286 -13.22 -14.98 14.47
N TYR A 287 -12.69 -14.17 13.56
CA TYR A 287 -13.11 -14.18 12.16
C TYR A 287 -12.88 -15.55 11.51
N ILE A 288 -11.67 -16.09 11.63
CA ILE A 288 -11.28 -17.37 11.05
C ILE A 288 -12.15 -18.52 11.59
N THR A 289 -12.26 -18.62 12.91
CA THR A 289 -12.82 -19.80 13.58
C THR A 289 -14.35 -19.76 13.75
N ARG A 290 -14.94 -18.57 13.86
CA ARG A 290 -16.37 -18.42 14.21
C ARG A 290 -17.22 -17.79 13.13
N TYR A 291 -16.63 -17.02 12.21
CA TYR A 291 -17.39 -16.32 11.17
C TYR A 291 -17.18 -16.95 9.79
N LYS A 292 -15.94 -16.96 9.29
CA LYS A 292 -15.58 -17.46 7.95
C LYS A 292 -16.01 -18.91 7.75
N GLY A 293 -15.80 -19.77 8.76
CA GLY A 293 -16.21 -21.18 8.72
C GLY A 293 -17.73 -21.43 8.70
N VAL A 294 -18.55 -20.45 9.07
CA VAL A 294 -20.02 -20.55 9.12
C VAL A 294 -20.66 -19.98 7.86
N VAL A 295 -20.12 -18.89 7.30
CA VAL A 295 -20.66 -18.22 6.10
C VAL A 295 -20.27 -18.94 4.80
N SER A 296 -19.22 -19.75 4.80
CA SER A 296 -18.81 -20.58 3.64
C SER A 296 -19.52 -21.95 3.56
N ARG A 297 -20.52 -22.23 4.40
CA ARG A 297 -21.40 -23.41 4.35
C ARG A 297 -22.81 -22.98 3.99
#